data_AF-E3NLS2-F1
#
_entry.id   AF-E3NLS2-F1
#
_cell.length_a   1.000
_cell.length_b   1.000
_cell.length_c   1.000
_cell.angle_alpha   90.00
_cell.angle_beta   90.00
_cell.angle_gamma   90.00
#
_symmetry.space_group_name_H-M   'P 1'
#
loop_
_entity.id
_entity.type
_entity.pdbx_description
1 polymer ?
#
loop_
_entity_poly.entity_id
_entity_poly.type
_entity_poly.pdbx_seq_one_letter_code
_entity_poly.pdbx_strand_id
1 'polypeptide(L)'
;MTNKDTNHENLRISEIRNKNVSLRYEIIILADLRKIIKDWMLNKREVGTTFTFFEDFQNDVYVAMTELYEELDDCRQDWKEEDNQENMIRDYPHFFTEIDKASKILVYGVRIEDGTGSCMVFKVVAMTGAVEVVDME
;
A
#
# COMPACT_ATOMS: atom_id res chain seq x y z
N MET A 1 -7.40 3.68 -23.57
CA MET A 1 -8.55 4.18 -22.79
C MET A 1 -8.01 4.92 -21.60
N THR A 2 -8.19 6.23 -21.54
CA THR A 2 -7.80 7.03 -20.35
C THR A 2 -8.79 6.76 -19.23
N ASN A 3 -8.25 6.52 -18.04
CA ASN A 3 -8.89 6.10 -16.79
C ASN A 3 -9.82 7.19 -16.18
N LYS A 4 -10.73 7.78 -16.98
CA LYS A 4 -11.43 9.03 -16.61
C LYS A 4 -12.91 8.93 -16.24
N ASP A 5 -13.62 7.85 -16.58
CA ASP A 5 -15.09 7.86 -16.43
C ASP A 5 -15.66 6.53 -15.89
N THR A 6 -15.16 6.04 -14.76
CA THR A 6 -15.99 5.17 -13.91
C THR A 6 -16.50 6.00 -12.73
N ASN A 7 -17.81 6.01 -12.54
CA ASN A 7 -18.54 6.68 -11.45
C ASN A 7 -18.10 6.13 -10.07
N HIS A 8 -16.95 6.57 -9.57
CA HIS A 8 -16.37 6.13 -8.29
C HIS A 8 -16.77 6.99 -7.09
N GLU A 9 -17.67 7.97 -7.27
CA GLU A 9 -18.07 8.90 -6.21
C GLU A 9 -18.69 8.23 -4.97
N ASN A 10 -18.93 6.91 -4.97
CA ASN A 10 -19.63 6.21 -3.88
C ASN A 10 -18.86 5.06 -3.20
N LEU A 11 -17.67 4.67 -3.63
CA LEU A 11 -16.90 3.67 -2.89
C LEU A 11 -16.23 4.32 -1.68
N ARG A 12 -16.79 4.05 -0.50
CA ARG A 12 -16.27 4.47 0.81
C ARG A 12 -15.08 3.62 1.24
N ILE A 13 -14.14 3.37 0.34
CA ILE A 13 -13.02 2.46 0.56
C ILE A 13 -12.13 2.90 1.74
N SER A 14 -11.98 4.20 1.93
CA SER A 14 -11.30 4.78 3.09
C SER A 14 -12.01 4.49 4.42
N GLU A 15 -13.31 4.21 4.40
CA GLU A 15 -14.08 3.88 5.61
C GLU A 15 -13.91 2.41 6.02
N ILE A 16 -13.26 1.55 5.22
CA ILE A 16 -13.03 0.16 5.58
C ILE A 16 -12.04 0.10 6.75
N ARG A 17 -12.50 -0.39 7.91
CA ARG A 17 -11.70 -0.45 9.15
C ARG A 17 -11.13 -1.84 9.47
N ASN A 18 -11.50 -2.88 8.70
CA ASN A 18 -10.95 -4.23 8.87
C ASN A 18 -9.42 -4.22 8.77
N LYS A 19 -8.76 -5.06 9.57
CA LYS A 19 -7.29 -5.19 9.55
C LYS A 19 -6.79 -5.86 8.28
N ASN A 20 -7.44 -6.93 7.84
CA ASN A 20 -7.06 -7.69 6.66
C ASN A 20 -8.16 -7.57 5.62
N VAL A 21 -7.84 -6.99 4.47
CA VAL A 21 -8.81 -6.74 3.40
C VAL A 21 -8.21 -7.18 2.08
N SER A 22 -8.97 -7.97 1.34
CA SER A 22 -8.65 -8.36 -0.03
C SER A 22 -9.67 -7.71 -0.94
N LEU A 23 -9.18 -6.91 -1.88
CA LEU A 23 -9.99 -6.18 -2.85
C LEU A 23 -9.63 -6.68 -4.24
N ARG A 24 -10.66 -7.13 -4.96
CA ARG A 24 -10.52 -7.48 -6.37
C ARG A 24 -11.10 -6.34 -7.19
N TYR A 25 -10.27 -5.75 -8.02
CA TYR A 25 -10.64 -4.69 -8.93
C TYR A 25 -10.67 -5.22 -10.36
N GLU A 26 -11.74 -4.92 -11.10
CA GLU A 26 -11.69 -5.07 -12.57
C GLU A 26 -10.68 -4.08 -13.16
N ILE A 27 -10.61 -2.86 -12.61
CA ILE A 27 -9.61 -1.82 -12.91
C ILE A 27 -9.06 -1.22 -11.62
N ILE A 28 -7.74 -1.24 -11.39
CA ILE A 28 -7.10 -0.59 -10.24
C ILE A 28 -7.19 0.92 -10.46
N ILE A 29 -7.86 1.61 -9.54
CA ILE A 29 -8.08 3.06 -9.64
C ILE A 29 -7.12 3.80 -8.73
N LEU A 30 -6.23 4.57 -9.33
CA LEU A 30 -5.19 5.32 -8.62
C LEU A 30 -5.76 6.28 -7.55
N ALA A 31 -6.90 6.91 -7.85
CA ALA A 31 -7.56 7.82 -6.91
C ALA A 31 -8.01 7.12 -5.61
N ASP A 32 -8.45 5.86 -5.69
CA ASP A 32 -8.83 5.06 -4.52
C ASP A 32 -7.62 4.72 -3.66
N LEU A 33 -6.54 4.25 -4.30
CA LEU A 33 -5.28 3.92 -3.62
C LEU A 33 -4.75 5.12 -2.82
N ARG A 34 -4.73 6.30 -3.45
CA ARG A 34 -4.33 7.55 -2.80
C ARG A 34 -5.24 7.91 -1.64
N LYS A 35 -6.57 7.74 -1.80
CA LYS A 35 -7.54 8.02 -0.74
C LYS A 35 -7.32 7.12 0.48
N ILE A 36 -6.99 5.85 0.26
CA ILE A 36 -6.64 4.90 1.33
C ILE A 36 -5.38 5.34 2.06
N ILE A 37 -4.30 5.63 1.34
CA ILE A 37 -3.02 6.05 1.95
C ILE A 37 -3.22 7.32 2.77
N LYS A 38 -3.87 8.35 2.21
CA LYS A 38 -4.16 9.61 2.92
C LYS A 38 -5.04 9.41 4.16
N ASP A 39 -6.07 8.56 4.07
CA ASP A 39 -6.91 8.22 5.22
C ASP A 39 -6.10 7.51 6.31
N TRP A 40 -5.21 6.60 5.94
CA TRP A 40 -4.39 5.86 6.89
C TRP A 40 -3.37 6.75 7.59
N MET A 41 -2.74 7.68 6.87
CA MET A 41 -1.87 8.71 7.45
C MET A 41 -2.67 9.61 8.41
N LEU A 42 -3.84 10.09 7.99
CA LEU A 42 -4.66 11.02 8.78
C LEU A 42 -5.20 10.36 10.07
N ASN A 43 -5.67 9.12 9.97
CA ASN A 43 -6.33 8.42 11.07
C ASN A 43 -5.41 7.47 11.83
N LYS A 44 -4.10 7.51 11.55
CA LYS A 44 -3.09 6.67 12.19
C LYS A 44 -3.47 5.19 12.18
N ARG A 45 -3.59 4.64 10.98
CA ARG A 45 -4.01 3.25 10.80
C ARG A 45 -3.15 2.31 11.63
N GLU A 46 -3.80 1.33 12.26
CA GLU A 46 -3.13 0.42 13.19
C GLU A 46 -2.09 -0.48 12.50
N VAL A 47 -0.95 -0.66 13.17
CA VAL A 47 0.11 -1.62 12.79
C VAL A 47 -0.47 -3.02 12.60
N GLY A 48 -0.01 -3.70 11.55
CA GLY A 48 -0.51 -5.00 11.13
C GLY A 48 -1.72 -4.93 10.19
N THR A 49 -2.31 -3.75 9.94
CA THR A 49 -3.31 -3.59 8.88
C THR A 49 -2.68 -3.90 7.53
N THR A 50 -3.35 -4.74 6.73
CA THR A 50 -2.94 -5.15 5.39
C THR A 50 -4.12 -5.08 4.42
N PHE A 51 -3.95 -4.33 3.33
CA PHE A 51 -4.87 -4.33 2.18
C PHE A 51 -4.14 -4.94 0.98
N THR A 52 -4.79 -5.88 0.30
CA THR A 52 -4.28 -6.54 -0.90
C THR A 52 -5.20 -6.25 -2.07
N PHE A 53 -4.62 -5.75 -3.16
CA PHE A 53 -5.31 -5.38 -4.39
C PHE A 53 -4.91 -6.37 -5.48
N PHE A 54 -5.87 -7.18 -5.91
CA PHE A 54 -5.64 -8.21 -6.92
C PHE A 54 -5.84 -7.65 -8.32
N GLU A 55 -4.96 -8.06 -9.22
CA GLU A 55 -5.16 -7.99 -10.66
C GLU A 55 -6.43 -8.77 -11.07
N ASP A 56 -7.14 -8.23 -12.05
CA ASP A 56 -8.05 -8.96 -12.93
C ASP A 56 -7.59 -8.66 -14.37
N PHE A 57 -8.13 -9.36 -15.38
CA PHE A 57 -7.62 -9.45 -16.78
C PHE A 57 -7.19 -8.15 -17.49
N GLN A 58 -7.44 -6.95 -16.95
CA GLN A 58 -7.07 -5.65 -17.51
C GLN A 58 -6.09 -4.82 -16.64
N ASN A 59 -5.62 -5.32 -15.49
CA ASN A 59 -4.82 -4.55 -14.52
C ASN A 59 -3.37 -5.00 -14.38
N ASP A 60 -2.48 -4.29 -15.05
CA ASP A 60 -1.05 -4.46 -14.76
C ASP A 60 -0.69 -3.81 -13.41
N VAL A 61 -0.43 -4.63 -12.40
CA VAL A 61 0.00 -4.20 -11.06
C VAL A 61 1.29 -3.39 -11.14
N TYR A 62 2.23 -3.75 -12.02
CA TYR A 62 3.46 -3.00 -12.17
C TYR A 62 3.17 -1.57 -12.61
N VAL A 63 2.30 -1.39 -13.60
CA VAL A 63 1.89 -0.06 -14.09
C VAL A 63 1.21 0.75 -12.99
N ALA A 64 0.23 0.18 -12.29
CA ALA A 64 -0.46 0.87 -11.21
C ALA A 64 0.48 1.28 -10.06
N MET A 65 1.47 0.43 -9.75
CA MET A 65 2.48 0.74 -8.75
C MET A 65 3.45 1.82 -9.22
N THR A 66 3.84 1.85 -10.49
CA THR A 66 4.66 2.93 -11.06
C THR A 66 3.93 4.27 -10.99
N GLU A 67 2.66 4.31 -11.41
CA GLU A 67 1.85 5.53 -11.33
C GLU A 67 1.67 6.01 -9.88
N LEU A 68 1.42 5.10 -8.94
CA LEU A 68 1.29 5.44 -7.52
C LEU A 68 2.62 5.90 -6.91
N TYR A 69 3.74 5.28 -7.29
CA TYR A 69 5.07 5.71 -6.90
C TYR A 69 5.31 7.15 -7.33
N GLU A 70 5.04 7.49 -8.60
CA GLU A 70 5.18 8.85 -9.12
C GLU A 70 4.23 9.86 -8.43
N GLU A 71 2.95 9.51 -8.21
CA GLU A 71 1.99 10.39 -7.54
C GLU A 71 2.36 10.74 -6.09
N LEU A 72 3.14 9.88 -5.43
CA LEU A 72 3.50 10.03 -4.02
C LEU A 72 4.91 10.60 -3.81
N ASP A 73 5.52 11.21 -4.83
CA ASP A 73 6.87 11.81 -4.79
C ASP A 73 7.11 12.67 -3.55
N ASP A 74 6.13 13.48 -3.16
CA ASP A 74 6.23 14.42 -2.03
C ASP A 74 6.31 13.74 -0.64
N CYS A 75 5.89 12.48 -0.52
CA CYS A 75 5.73 11.81 0.78
C CYS A 75 6.23 10.37 0.84
N ARG A 76 6.71 9.82 -0.28
CA ARG A 76 7.33 8.51 -0.33
C ARG A 76 8.77 8.60 0.17
N GLN A 77 9.24 7.52 0.76
CA GLN A 77 10.63 7.31 1.14
C GLN A 77 11.14 6.03 0.51
N ASP A 78 12.46 6.01 0.29
CA ASP A 78 13.17 4.89 -0.29
C ASP A 78 13.11 3.66 0.63
N TRP A 79 12.92 2.52 0.01
CA TRP A 79 12.86 1.24 0.69
C TRP A 79 14.20 0.82 1.29
N LYS A 80 14.15 0.14 2.44
CA LYS A 80 15.33 -0.39 3.13
C LYS A 80 15.30 -1.91 3.18
N GLU A 81 16.45 -2.53 3.38
CA GLU A 81 16.54 -4.01 3.45
C GLU A 81 15.67 -4.61 4.56
N GLU A 82 15.54 -3.90 5.69
CA GLU A 82 14.65 -4.25 6.80
C GLU A 82 13.16 -4.25 6.44
N ASP A 83 12.77 -3.57 5.36
CA ASP A 83 11.39 -3.51 4.88
C ASP A 83 11.01 -4.70 3.99
N ASN A 84 11.98 -5.53 3.60
CA ASN A 84 11.73 -6.68 2.75
C ASN A 84 10.63 -7.59 3.31
N GLN A 85 9.61 -7.84 2.49
CA GLN A 85 8.51 -8.72 2.83
C GLN A 85 8.69 -10.08 2.16
N GLU A 86 8.10 -11.11 2.76
CA GLU A 86 8.05 -12.45 2.17
C GLU A 86 7.32 -12.41 0.83
N ASN A 87 7.82 -13.16 -0.16
CA ASN A 87 7.24 -13.27 -1.51
C ASN A 87 7.11 -11.95 -2.30
N MET A 88 7.77 -10.88 -1.83
CA MET A 88 7.88 -9.60 -2.52
C MET A 88 8.54 -9.74 -3.90
N ILE A 89 7.97 -9.07 -4.89
CA ILE A 89 8.59 -8.89 -6.21
C ILE A 89 9.54 -7.69 -6.14
N ARG A 90 10.84 -7.95 -6.01
CA ARG A 90 11.86 -6.89 -5.85
C ARG A 90 12.01 -5.97 -7.05
N ASP A 91 11.67 -6.46 -8.24
CA ASP A 91 11.78 -5.68 -9.48
C ASP A 91 10.59 -4.73 -9.69
N TYR A 92 9.53 -4.83 -8.88
CA TYR A 92 8.41 -3.89 -8.93
C TYR A 92 8.76 -2.62 -8.13
N PRO A 93 8.17 -1.46 -8.45
CA PRO A 93 8.30 -0.27 -7.61
C PRO A 93 7.88 -0.60 -6.18
N HIS A 94 8.66 -0.16 -5.20
CA HIS A 94 8.37 -0.41 -3.80
C HIS A 94 8.90 0.76 -2.97
N PHE A 95 8.10 1.20 -2.01
CA PHE A 95 8.37 2.40 -1.22
C PHE A 95 7.57 2.34 0.07
N PHE A 96 7.86 3.26 0.98
CA PHE A 96 6.99 3.48 2.13
C PHE A 96 6.62 4.95 2.29
N THR A 97 5.56 5.20 3.05
CA THR A 97 5.22 6.54 3.53
C THR A 97 5.04 6.49 5.04
N GLU A 98 5.54 7.51 5.75
CA GLU A 98 5.42 7.59 7.19
C GLU A 98 3.98 7.98 7.57
N ILE A 99 3.41 7.28 8.55
CA ILE A 99 2.17 7.71 9.21
C ILE A 99 2.53 8.70 10.33
N ASP A 100 3.49 8.28 11.16
CA ASP A 100 4.07 9.06 12.25
C ASP A 100 5.45 8.50 12.63
N LYS A 101 6.00 8.95 13.76
CA LYS A 101 7.30 8.49 14.25
C LYS A 101 7.35 6.99 14.59
N ALA A 102 6.20 6.36 14.81
CA ALA A 102 6.11 4.99 15.28
C ALA A 102 5.71 4.01 14.17
N SER A 103 5.17 4.48 13.04
CA SER A 103 4.60 3.61 12.02
C SER A 103 4.70 4.15 10.59
N LYS A 104 4.74 3.22 9.63
CA LYS A 104 4.78 3.50 8.19
C LYS A 104 3.89 2.55 7.40
N ILE A 105 3.47 2.98 6.22
CA ILE A 105 2.76 2.17 5.23
C ILE A 105 3.79 1.69 4.21
N LEU A 106 4.02 0.38 4.12
CA LEU A 106 4.75 -0.26 3.04
C LEU A 106 3.83 -0.44 1.84
N VAL A 107 4.33 -0.16 0.64
CA VAL A 107 3.66 -0.42 -0.64
C VAL A 107 4.57 -1.29 -1.50
N TYR A 108 4.13 -2.50 -1.85
CA TYR A 108 4.94 -3.48 -2.58
C TYR A 108 4.08 -4.49 -3.35
N GLY A 109 4.68 -5.13 -4.35
CA GLY A 109 4.07 -6.20 -5.13
C GLY A 109 4.40 -7.58 -4.57
N VAL A 110 3.46 -8.53 -4.68
CA VAL A 110 3.61 -9.93 -4.25
C VAL A 110 3.15 -10.86 -5.37
N ARG A 111 3.86 -11.98 -5.56
CA ARG A 111 3.42 -13.04 -6.49
C ARG A 111 2.28 -13.84 -5.87
N ILE A 112 1.24 -14.12 -6.66
CA ILE A 112 0.18 -15.03 -6.24
C ILE A 112 0.72 -16.47 -6.33
N GLU A 113 0.49 -17.27 -5.28
CA GLU A 113 1.14 -18.60 -5.10
C GLU A 113 0.82 -19.61 -6.21
N ASP A 114 -0.32 -19.48 -6.89
CA ASP A 114 -0.70 -20.34 -8.02
C ASP A 114 -0.03 -19.95 -9.35
N GLY A 115 0.81 -18.90 -9.33
CA GLY A 115 1.55 -18.40 -10.49
C GLY A 115 0.68 -17.63 -11.50
N THR A 116 -0.57 -17.33 -11.17
CA THR A 116 -1.54 -16.74 -12.11
C THR A 116 -1.45 -15.22 -12.24
N GLY A 117 -0.64 -14.55 -11.41
CA GLY A 117 -0.46 -13.11 -11.49
C GLY A 117 0.25 -12.53 -10.27
N SER A 118 0.06 -11.22 -10.08
CA SER A 118 0.60 -10.48 -8.95
C SER A 118 -0.49 -9.65 -8.26
N CYS A 119 -0.21 -9.21 -7.05
CA CYS A 119 -1.06 -8.27 -6.33
C CYS A 119 -0.21 -7.16 -5.70
N MET A 120 -0.83 -6.00 -5.51
CA MET A 120 -0.26 -4.90 -4.74
C MET A 120 -0.70 -5.02 -3.29
N VAL A 121 0.20 -4.71 -2.37
CA VAL A 121 -0.06 -4.80 -0.94
C VAL A 121 0.28 -3.47 -0.27
N PHE A 122 -0.66 -2.96 0.52
CA PHE A 122 -0.43 -1.91 1.50
C PHE A 122 -0.39 -2.55 2.89
N LYS A 123 0.70 -2.33 3.63
CA LYS A 123 0.87 -2.92 4.96
C LYS A 123 1.39 -1.88 5.94
N VAL A 124 0.70 -1.71 7.07
CA VAL A 124 1.19 -0.85 8.15
C VAL A 124 2.14 -1.65 9.03
N VAL A 125 3.36 -1.15 9.21
CA VAL A 125 4.39 -1.73 10.08
C VAL A 125 4.89 -0.68 11.07
N ALA A 126 5.50 -1.14 12.16
CA ALA A 126 6.20 -0.24 13.08
C ALA A 126 7.47 0.33 12.40
N MET A 127 7.85 1.55 12.76
CA MET A 127 9.14 2.10 12.40
C MET A 127 10.25 1.40 13.20
N THR A 128 11.23 0.85 12.50
CA THR A 128 12.42 0.25 13.12
C THR A 128 13.11 1.31 13.99
N GLY A 129 13.25 1.03 15.29
CA GLY A 129 13.87 1.96 16.26
C GLY A 129 12.90 2.79 17.11
N ALA A 130 11.58 2.67 16.93
CA ALA A 130 10.58 3.34 17.78
C ALA A 130 10.37 2.68 19.16
N VAL A 131 11.14 1.64 19.50
CA VAL A 131 11.23 1.16 20.89
C VAL A 131 12.14 2.13 21.63
N GLU A 132 11.52 3.10 22.31
CA GLU A 132 12.22 4.09 23.11
C GLU A 132 13.18 3.43 24.10
N VAL A 133 14.37 4.00 24.15
CA VAL A 133 15.36 3.84 25.21
C VAL A 133 14.62 4.10 26.53
N VAL A 134 14.45 3.07 27.34
CA VAL A 134 14.01 3.24 28.72
C VAL A 134 15.20 3.84 29.45
N ASP A 135 15.21 5.16 29.60
CA ASP A 135 16.07 5.83 30.56
C ASP A 135 15.69 5.28 31.95
N MET A 136 16.54 4.39 32.46
CA MET A 136 16.52 4.01 33.87
C MET A 136 17.22 5.12 34.65
N GLU A 137 16.43 5.97 35.32
CA GLU A 137 16.91 6.75 36.46
C GLU A 137 17.29 5.86 37.64
#